data_AF-A0A915MDA7-F1
#
_entry.id   AF-A0A915MDA7-F1
#
_cell.length_a   1.000
_cell.length_b   1.000
_cell.length_c   1.000
_cell.angle_alpha   90.00
_cell.angle_beta   90.00
_cell.angle_gamma   90.00
#
_symmetry.space_group_name_H-M   'P 1'
#
loop_
_entity.id
_entity.type
_entity.pdbx_description
1 polymer ?
#
loop_
_entity_poly.entity_id
_entity_poly.type
_entity_poly.pdbx_seq_one_letter_code
_entity_poly.pdbx_strand_id
1 'polypeptide(L)'
;MRINSILLLLAIGLLGPSNLVVGDEYPATSTLKRFFYRHFFMDNAASEQTRAPNFQEGTVYHYSYDAQVESGLSTVDESGTTTQTSDNGQQAVTRIQSQVKVHFASQRRALLCMTQNKFGQFNEQRKQTDSNQCYEPLSIFEPKQIPQEQRQKLELCCQFDYVDGVIVRVQFDKQDEPWSKNMKRGVLNMIQMNLRQNNAQELATEQSRNQQEGNIEENESTQMRDQLAHSFTIPEVTVEGECQTTYTINTANPSKHCTQKSSDESNKQQQMPCSFNVTKSINHKQCSRIGDISAGLQTEQPQARCAQCKMDWYKQKEGDQQQSGTAEHPCAKCDPKRIKEETLDRQTVMRAMLKCGSEQQMIEGTQQETPNSCQLDSSEMRSMYVYKNTKTESGPYGSAMRTEVCAKLQLRSAQSTQDQQVPTQNLDNDESLVYTVQTFSDYARFYMFGDEEFPDSTSSPFYSVPKVEQAGQALRALVQSTLDTHHGIDTKHATQLSRLVRMLRMCSYEDLKQIEQNAQQYHQNQQETAKQILVDAMATSGTRNCVVRVAEMIKNQ
;
A
#
# COMPACT_ATOMS: atom_id res chain seq x y z
N MET A 1 64.29 -5.10 -9.29
CA MET A 1 64.59 -6.28 -8.45
C MET A 1 63.30 -6.65 -7.75
N ARG A 2 62.49 -7.57 -8.31
CA ARG A 2 62.43 -9.03 -8.08
C ARG A 2 61.98 -9.45 -6.67
N ILE A 3 60.81 -10.14 -6.64
CA ILE A 3 60.48 -11.42 -5.95
C ILE A 3 59.92 -11.31 -4.51
N ASN A 4 58.60 -11.53 -4.30
CA ASN A 4 57.87 -12.77 -3.88
C ASN A 4 57.64 -12.80 -2.34
N SER A 5 56.68 -13.48 -1.70
CA SER A 5 55.39 -14.15 -1.97
C SER A 5 54.89 -14.66 -0.59
N ILE A 6 53.57 -14.60 -0.35
CA ILE A 6 52.66 -15.61 0.27
C ILE A 6 53.20 -16.56 1.37
N LEU A 7 52.54 -16.57 2.55
CA LEU A 7 52.20 -17.76 3.40
C LEU A 7 51.34 -17.27 4.60
N LEU A 8 50.00 -17.45 4.65
CA LEU A 8 49.15 -18.62 4.98
C LEU A 8 49.06 -19.01 6.48
N LEU A 9 47.89 -18.69 7.06
CA LEU A 9 47.05 -19.38 8.09
C LEU A 9 47.67 -20.39 9.08
N LEU A 10 47.40 -20.19 10.39
CA LEU A 10 46.65 -21.08 11.33
C LEU A 10 47.06 -20.85 12.80
N ALA A 11 46.08 -20.52 13.66
CA ALA A 11 45.93 -21.09 15.02
C ALA A 11 44.63 -20.58 15.68
N ILE A 12 43.73 -21.52 15.98
CA ILE A 12 42.49 -21.37 16.74
C ILE A 12 42.79 -21.59 18.22
N GLY A 13 42.13 -20.86 19.12
CA GLY A 13 41.59 -21.48 20.34
C GLY A 13 41.77 -20.75 21.67
N LEU A 14 40.62 -20.54 22.32
CA LEU A 14 40.37 -20.55 23.78
C LEU A 14 40.66 -19.26 24.57
N LEU A 15 39.60 -18.54 24.91
CA LEU A 15 39.06 -18.38 26.29
C LEU A 15 38.08 -17.19 26.31
N GLY A 16 36.85 -17.44 26.75
CA GLY A 16 35.82 -16.41 26.92
C GLY A 16 35.95 -15.62 28.23
N PRO A 17 35.27 -14.46 28.31
CA PRO A 17 34.59 -14.02 29.52
C PRO A 17 33.16 -13.51 29.21
N SER A 18 32.14 -13.83 30.01
CA SER A 18 31.68 -13.03 31.18
C SER A 18 31.27 -11.58 30.85
N ASN A 19 29.95 -11.36 30.92
CA ASN A 19 29.19 -10.12 31.09
C ASN A 19 29.96 -8.80 31.31
N LEU A 20 29.74 -7.83 30.42
CA LEU A 20 29.49 -6.42 30.76
C LEU A 20 28.98 -5.69 29.52
N VAL A 21 27.75 -5.21 29.60
CA VAL A 21 27.06 -4.36 28.61
C VAL A 21 27.29 -2.91 29.02
N VAL A 22 28.11 -2.18 28.27
CA VAL A 22 28.04 -0.72 28.05
C VAL A 22 28.66 -0.46 26.66
N GLY A 23 28.10 0.50 25.94
CA GLY A 23 28.28 0.71 24.50
C GLY A 23 29.67 1.12 24.06
N ASP A 24 29.90 1.00 22.75
CA ASP A 24 30.42 2.10 21.95
C ASP A 24 30.26 1.82 20.46
N GLU A 25 30.16 2.94 19.75
CA GLU A 25 30.19 3.16 18.32
C GLU A 25 31.20 2.28 17.58
N TYR A 26 30.84 1.81 16.37
CA TYR A 26 31.84 1.39 15.38
C TYR A 26 31.57 1.96 13.98
N PRO A 27 32.64 2.26 13.22
CA PRO A 27 32.65 3.24 12.15
C PRO A 27 32.57 2.61 10.74
N ALA A 28 32.45 3.51 9.76
CA ALA A 28 32.41 3.27 8.33
C ALA A 28 33.50 2.31 7.80
N THR A 29 33.08 1.27 7.09
CA THR A 29 33.92 0.47 6.18
C THR A 29 33.55 0.78 4.72
N SER A 30 34.01 1.93 4.22
CA SER A 30 33.65 2.45 2.87
C SER A 30 34.65 2.15 1.75
N THR A 31 35.76 1.45 2.02
CA THR A 31 36.88 1.40 1.06
C THR A 31 37.08 0.04 0.37
N LEU A 32 36.69 -1.07 1.00
CA LEU A 32 36.88 -2.42 0.44
C LEU A 32 35.73 -2.90 -0.47
N LYS A 33 34.50 -2.39 -0.29
CA LYS A 33 33.38 -2.66 -1.23
C LYS A 33 33.55 -1.98 -2.59
N ARG A 34 34.35 -0.90 -2.68
CA ARG A 34 34.61 -0.19 -3.96
C ARG A 34 35.63 -0.90 -4.87
N PHE A 35 36.48 -1.76 -4.32
CA PHE A 35 37.54 -2.40 -5.12
C PHE A 35 37.05 -3.66 -5.84
N PHE A 36 36.12 -4.42 -5.26
CA PHE A 36 35.57 -5.63 -5.89
C PHE A 36 34.48 -5.35 -6.94
N TYR A 37 33.89 -4.14 -6.97
CA TYR A 37 32.85 -3.80 -7.96
C TYR A 37 33.37 -3.37 -9.33
N ARG A 38 34.68 -3.12 -9.50
CA ARG A 38 35.22 -2.43 -10.69
C ARG A 38 36.05 -3.31 -11.64
N HIS A 39 36.23 -4.60 -11.37
CA HIS A 39 37.15 -5.44 -12.16
C HIS A 39 36.59 -6.77 -12.70
N PHE A 40 35.28 -7.01 -12.60
CA PHE A 40 34.68 -8.26 -13.10
C PHE A 40 33.56 -8.10 -14.15
N PHE A 41 33.34 -6.88 -14.66
CA PHE A 41 32.35 -6.63 -15.72
C PHE A 41 33.04 -6.21 -17.02
N MET A 42 33.52 -7.19 -17.78
CA MET A 42 33.75 -7.03 -19.22
C MET A 42 33.03 -8.15 -19.96
N ASP A 43 32.33 -7.73 -21.00
CA ASP A 43 31.79 -8.50 -22.12
C ASP A 43 30.59 -9.42 -21.87
N ASN A 44 29.39 -8.84 -21.99
CA ASN A 44 28.28 -9.43 -22.74
C ASN A 44 27.35 -8.31 -23.26
N ALA A 45 27.54 -7.95 -24.53
CA ALA A 45 26.92 -6.79 -25.19
C ALA A 45 25.48 -7.06 -25.73
N ALA A 46 24.64 -7.81 -25.01
CA ALA A 46 23.31 -8.19 -25.52
C ALA A 46 22.11 -8.07 -24.55
N SER A 47 22.27 -7.60 -23.30
CA SER A 47 21.16 -7.51 -22.34
C SER A 47 20.76 -6.08 -21.90
N GLU A 48 21.25 -5.04 -22.57
CA GLU A 48 21.18 -3.66 -22.05
C GLU A 48 19.91 -2.86 -22.43
N GLN A 49 18.75 -3.51 -22.60
CA GLN A 49 17.61 -2.90 -23.33
C GLN A 49 16.36 -2.52 -22.53
N THR A 50 16.38 -2.43 -21.21
CA THR A 50 15.34 -1.65 -20.50
C THR A 50 15.88 -0.97 -19.25
N ARG A 51 15.90 0.36 -19.27
CA ARG A 51 16.35 1.18 -18.13
C ARG A 51 15.13 1.76 -17.42
N ALA A 52 15.19 1.84 -16.09
CA ALA A 52 14.20 2.52 -15.27
C ALA A 52 14.03 3.99 -15.71
N PRO A 53 12.88 4.64 -15.41
CA PRO A 53 12.71 6.06 -15.66
C PRO A 53 13.90 6.85 -15.09
N ASN A 54 14.50 7.70 -15.91
CA ASN A 54 15.59 8.57 -15.55
C ASN A 54 15.07 10.01 -15.55
N PHE A 55 15.03 10.62 -14.37
CA PHE A 55 14.61 12.00 -14.21
C PHE A 55 15.84 12.92 -14.19
N GLN A 56 15.75 14.00 -14.94
CA GLN A 56 16.83 14.95 -15.12
C GLN A 56 16.92 15.89 -13.92
N GLU A 57 18.15 16.17 -13.50
CA GLU A 57 18.45 17.11 -12.42
C GLU A 57 18.06 18.54 -12.83
N GLY A 58 17.47 19.28 -11.89
CA GLY A 58 16.97 20.63 -12.12
C GLY A 58 15.67 20.67 -12.93
N THR A 59 15.06 19.53 -13.23
CA THR A 59 13.82 19.46 -14.01
C THR A 59 12.60 19.30 -13.11
N VAL A 60 11.56 20.06 -13.47
CA VAL A 60 10.23 19.97 -12.88
C VAL A 60 9.30 19.26 -13.84
N TYR A 61 8.72 18.17 -13.39
CA TYR A 61 7.73 17.38 -14.11
C TYR A 61 6.33 17.70 -13.59
N HIS A 62 5.43 18.04 -14.50
CA HIS A 62 4.02 18.29 -14.20
C HIS A 62 3.19 17.12 -14.70
N TYR A 63 2.49 16.45 -13.79
CA TYR A 63 1.60 15.34 -14.06
C TYR A 63 0.16 15.71 -13.70
N SER A 64 -0.81 15.27 -14.51
CA SER A 64 -2.19 15.18 -14.03
C SER A 64 -2.41 13.83 -13.37
N TYR A 65 -3.02 13.85 -12.19
CA TYR A 65 -3.37 12.67 -11.43
C TYR A 65 -4.88 12.58 -11.27
N ASP A 66 -5.45 11.44 -11.66
CA ASP A 66 -6.86 11.11 -11.49
C ASP A 66 -6.96 9.78 -10.76
N ALA A 67 -7.72 9.71 -9.67
CA ALA A 67 -7.95 8.45 -8.97
C ALA A 67 -9.41 8.31 -8.51
N GLN A 68 -9.87 7.07 -8.45
CA GLN A 68 -11.23 6.68 -8.13
C GLN A 68 -11.20 5.41 -7.27
N VAL A 69 -12.03 5.40 -6.24
CA VAL A 69 -12.34 4.20 -5.46
C VAL A 69 -13.82 3.93 -5.59
N GLU A 70 -14.17 2.75 -6.05
CA GLU A 70 -15.54 2.24 -6.19
C GLU A 70 -15.72 1.08 -5.22
N SER A 71 -16.84 1.06 -4.51
CA SER A 71 -17.18 -0.02 -3.59
C SER A 71 -18.67 -0.35 -3.64
N GLY A 72 -19.01 -1.63 -3.66
CA GLY A 72 -20.39 -2.09 -3.68
C GLY A 72 -20.52 -3.60 -3.60
N LEU A 73 -21.75 -4.09 -3.75
CA LEU A 73 -22.02 -5.53 -3.88
C LEU A 73 -21.38 -6.07 -5.16
N SER A 74 -20.81 -7.26 -5.08
CA SER A 74 -20.22 -7.90 -6.26
C SER A 74 -21.33 -8.45 -7.17
N THR A 75 -21.26 -8.11 -8.47
CA THR A 75 -22.09 -8.70 -9.53
C THR A 75 -21.32 -9.73 -10.37
N VAL A 76 -20.17 -10.19 -9.85
CA VAL A 76 -19.27 -11.12 -10.52
C VAL A 76 -19.52 -12.54 -9.99
N ASP A 77 -19.78 -13.48 -10.90
CA ASP A 77 -19.92 -14.90 -10.59
C ASP A 77 -18.55 -15.61 -10.41
N GLU A 78 -18.59 -16.91 -10.08
CA GLU A 78 -17.42 -17.73 -9.79
C GLU A 78 -16.42 -17.87 -10.95
N SER A 79 -16.86 -17.64 -12.20
CA SER A 79 -16.01 -17.65 -13.39
C SER A 79 -15.29 -16.32 -13.66
N GLY A 80 -15.47 -15.33 -12.78
CA GLY A 80 -14.96 -13.97 -13.02
C GLY A 80 -15.73 -13.24 -14.12
N THR A 81 -16.87 -13.79 -14.54
CA THR A 81 -17.75 -13.16 -15.53
C THR A 81 -18.78 -12.31 -14.81
N THR A 82 -18.91 -11.06 -15.24
CA THR A 82 -20.00 -10.20 -14.79
C THR A 82 -21.30 -10.90 -15.20
N THR A 83 -22.18 -11.23 -14.26
CA THR A 83 -23.51 -11.72 -14.66
C THR A 83 -24.20 -10.57 -15.38
N GLN A 84 -24.34 -10.71 -16.70
CA GLN A 84 -25.02 -9.77 -17.59
C GLN A 84 -26.54 -9.71 -17.35
N THR A 85 -27.00 -9.91 -16.11
CA THR A 85 -28.31 -9.40 -15.70
C THR A 85 -28.11 -7.93 -15.35
N SER A 86 -28.15 -7.14 -16.42
CA SER A 86 -28.60 -5.76 -16.48
C SER A 86 -29.26 -5.23 -15.20
N ASP A 87 -28.71 -4.11 -14.72
CA ASP A 87 -29.23 -3.19 -13.71
C ASP A 87 -29.05 -3.61 -12.23
N ASN A 88 -28.52 -2.67 -11.43
CA ASN A 88 -28.77 -2.49 -9.99
C ASN A 88 -27.72 -2.92 -8.95
N GLY A 89 -26.43 -2.72 -9.22
CA GLY A 89 -25.48 -2.51 -8.12
C GLY A 89 -25.47 -1.04 -7.71
N GLN A 90 -26.04 -0.67 -6.56
CA GLN A 90 -25.73 0.65 -5.97
C GLN A 90 -24.25 0.62 -5.58
N GLN A 91 -23.51 1.62 -6.04
CA GLN A 91 -22.08 1.73 -5.77
C GLN A 91 -21.78 3.07 -5.12
N ALA A 92 -20.91 3.03 -4.12
CA ALA A 92 -20.31 4.22 -3.54
C ALA A 92 -18.98 4.47 -4.24
N VAL A 93 -18.84 5.64 -4.84
CA VAL A 93 -17.64 6.02 -5.59
C VAL A 93 -17.11 7.34 -5.05
N THR A 94 -15.82 7.36 -4.74
CA THR A 94 -15.06 8.57 -4.39
C THR A 94 -14.01 8.82 -5.45
N ARG A 95 -13.86 10.09 -5.84
CA ARG A 95 -12.94 10.52 -6.90
C ARG A 95 -12.07 11.68 -6.44
N ILE A 96 -10.81 11.68 -6.85
CA ILE A 96 -9.88 12.80 -6.72
C ILE A 96 -9.24 13.12 -8.08
N GLN A 97 -9.13 14.41 -8.37
CA GLN A 97 -8.31 14.95 -9.46
C GLN A 97 -7.32 15.95 -8.88
N SER A 98 -6.04 15.86 -9.28
CA SER A 98 -4.96 16.70 -8.77
C SER A 98 -3.91 16.98 -9.84
N GLN A 99 -3.17 18.08 -9.68
CA GLN A 99 -1.94 18.36 -10.41
C GLN A 99 -0.75 18.01 -9.52
N VAL A 100 0.07 17.07 -9.98
CA VAL A 100 1.25 16.60 -9.27
C VAL A 100 2.48 17.26 -9.87
N LYS A 101 3.24 17.97 -9.05
CA LYS A 101 4.53 18.55 -9.42
C LYS A 101 5.65 17.72 -8.81
N VAL A 102 6.57 17.23 -9.62
CA VAL A 102 7.75 16.49 -9.18
C VAL A 102 9.01 17.25 -9.58
N HIS A 103 9.77 17.77 -8.61
CA HIS A 103 10.99 18.52 -8.85
C HIS A 103 12.22 17.70 -8.43
N PHE A 104 13.07 17.32 -9.37
CA PHE A 104 14.33 16.63 -9.08
C PHE A 104 15.44 17.64 -8.83
N ALA A 105 15.67 17.96 -7.56
CA ALA A 105 16.71 18.88 -7.13
C ALA A 105 18.13 18.32 -7.32
N SER A 106 18.25 16.99 -7.35
CA SER A 106 19.46 16.27 -7.77
C SER A 106 19.07 14.99 -8.49
N GLN A 107 20.04 14.26 -9.03
CA GLN A 107 19.81 12.95 -9.67
C GLN A 107 19.11 11.91 -8.78
N ARG A 108 19.12 12.09 -7.46
CA ARG A 108 18.54 11.12 -6.51
C ARG A 108 17.43 11.68 -5.65
N ARG A 109 17.33 13.00 -5.51
CA ARG A 109 16.43 13.62 -4.55
C ARG A 109 15.41 14.46 -5.26
N ALA A 110 14.14 14.21 -4.95
CA ALA A 110 13.03 14.93 -5.53
C ALA A 110 12.01 15.37 -4.48
N LEU A 111 11.24 16.38 -4.85
CA LEU A 111 10.06 16.84 -4.13
C LEU A 111 8.81 16.48 -4.93
N LEU A 112 7.77 16.03 -4.24
CA LEU A 112 6.44 15.82 -4.80
C LEU A 112 5.42 16.72 -4.09
N CYS A 113 4.68 17.51 -4.87
CA CYS A 113 3.60 18.36 -4.37
C CYS A 113 2.30 18.03 -5.10
N MET A 114 1.19 17.91 -4.37
CA MET A 114 -0.15 17.75 -4.94
C MET A 114 -0.91 19.07 -4.86
N THR A 115 -1.40 19.59 -5.98
CA THR A 115 -2.04 20.91 -6.05
C THR A 115 -3.35 20.85 -6.82
N GLN A 116 -4.16 21.90 -6.73
CA GLN A 116 -5.45 21.99 -7.44
C GLN A 116 -6.37 20.77 -7.19
N ASN A 117 -6.36 20.27 -5.95
CA ASN A 117 -7.10 19.07 -5.56
C ASN A 117 -8.62 19.28 -5.67
N LYS A 118 -9.31 18.41 -6.42
CA LYS A 118 -10.77 18.39 -6.58
C LYS A 118 -11.30 17.03 -6.19
N PHE A 119 -12.42 17.01 -5.47
CA PHE A 119 -13.04 15.78 -4.98
C PHE A 119 -14.45 15.64 -5.52
N GLY A 120 -14.84 14.41 -5.82
CA GLY A 120 -16.17 14.04 -6.25
C GLY A 120 -16.66 12.82 -5.49
N GLN A 121 -17.97 12.74 -5.27
CA GLN A 121 -18.64 11.56 -4.75
C GLN A 121 -19.81 11.16 -5.66
N PHE A 122 -20.16 9.89 -5.65
CA PHE A 122 -21.33 9.36 -6.34
C PHE A 122 -21.84 8.15 -5.56
N ASN A 123 -23.15 8.10 -5.26
CA ASN A 123 -23.74 7.05 -4.41
C ASN A 123 -25.08 6.54 -4.98
N GLU A 124 -25.11 6.22 -6.28
CA GLU A 124 -26.33 5.79 -6.96
C GLU A 124 -26.15 4.48 -7.73
N GLN A 125 -27.23 4.01 -8.36
CA GLN A 125 -27.17 2.88 -9.27
C GLN A 125 -26.37 3.26 -10.51
N ARG A 126 -25.32 2.49 -10.78
CA ARG A 126 -24.49 2.67 -11.96
C ARG A 126 -24.94 1.71 -13.05
N LYS A 127 -25.20 2.25 -14.26
CA LYS A 127 -25.18 1.44 -15.47
C LYS A 127 -23.73 1.14 -15.78
N GLN A 128 -23.36 -0.13 -15.78
CA GLN A 128 -22.01 -0.53 -16.13
C GLN A 128 -21.76 -0.14 -17.58
N THR A 129 -20.99 0.92 -17.78
CA THR A 129 -20.55 1.36 -19.10
C THR A 129 -19.48 0.37 -19.57
N ASP A 130 -19.61 -0.18 -20.78
CA ASP A 130 -18.62 -1.06 -21.45
C ASP A 130 -17.27 -0.35 -21.74
N SER A 131 -16.98 0.75 -21.07
CA SER A 131 -15.79 1.53 -21.34
C SER A 131 -14.57 0.80 -20.77
N ASN A 132 -13.59 0.55 -21.62
CA ASN A 132 -12.24 0.12 -21.23
C ASN A 132 -11.49 1.19 -20.39
N GLN A 133 -12.16 2.24 -19.92
CA GLN A 133 -11.55 3.31 -19.13
C GLN A 133 -11.60 2.94 -17.65
N CYS A 134 -10.47 3.10 -16.96
CA CYS A 134 -10.35 2.80 -15.52
C CYS A 134 -11.24 3.72 -14.65
N TYR A 135 -11.63 4.90 -15.15
CA TYR A 135 -12.35 5.88 -14.34
C TYR A 135 -13.24 6.79 -15.18
N GLU A 136 -14.27 7.34 -14.55
CA GLU A 136 -15.28 8.18 -15.23
C GLU A 136 -14.93 9.69 -15.13
N PRO A 137 -15.38 10.55 -16.06
CA PRO A 137 -15.10 11.98 -16.00
C PRO A 137 -15.58 12.64 -14.69
N LEU A 138 -14.78 13.51 -14.07
CA LEU A 138 -15.13 14.14 -12.78
C LEU A 138 -16.47 14.91 -12.83
N SER A 139 -16.90 15.38 -13.99
CA SER A 139 -18.14 16.14 -14.18
C SER A 139 -19.42 15.37 -13.86
N ILE A 140 -19.39 14.02 -13.82
CA ILE A 140 -20.57 13.21 -13.45
C ILE A 140 -20.72 13.04 -11.93
N PHE A 141 -19.73 13.46 -11.16
CA PHE A 141 -19.71 13.29 -9.71
C PHE A 141 -20.20 14.56 -9.03
N GLU A 142 -20.86 14.38 -7.88
CA GLU A 142 -21.19 15.49 -7.00
C GLU A 142 -19.91 16.09 -6.43
N PRO A 143 -19.63 17.39 -6.65
CA PRO A 143 -18.42 18.01 -6.13
C PRO A 143 -18.42 18.02 -4.60
N LYS A 144 -17.35 17.52 -3.99
CA LYS A 144 -17.16 17.56 -2.53
C LYS A 144 -16.16 18.66 -2.17
N GLN A 145 -16.62 19.61 -1.36
CA GLN A 145 -15.72 20.60 -0.75
C GLN A 145 -15.07 20.00 0.49
N ILE A 146 -13.74 20.00 0.51
CA ILE A 146 -12.97 19.67 1.71
C ILE A 146 -12.65 20.96 2.49
N PRO A 147 -12.63 20.91 3.83
CA PRO A 147 -12.19 22.03 4.66
C PRO A 147 -10.82 22.56 4.22
N GLN A 148 -10.63 23.88 4.28
CA GLN A 148 -9.39 24.53 3.83
C GLN A 148 -8.16 24.00 4.57
N GLU A 149 -8.26 23.74 5.87
CA GLU A 149 -7.16 23.18 6.66
C GLU A 149 -6.72 21.79 6.14
N GLN A 150 -7.69 20.91 5.84
CA GLN A 150 -7.40 19.59 5.27
C GLN A 150 -6.77 19.73 3.88
N ARG A 151 -7.27 20.66 3.07
CA ARG A 151 -6.71 20.95 1.75
C ARG A 151 -5.24 21.38 1.83
N GLN A 152 -4.92 22.28 2.76
CA GLN A 152 -3.56 22.77 2.99
C GLN A 152 -2.62 21.63 3.39
N LYS A 153 -3.06 20.71 4.24
CA LYS A 153 -2.29 19.51 4.63
C LYS A 153 -1.93 18.63 3.42
N LEU A 154 -2.90 18.39 2.52
CA LEU A 154 -2.64 17.63 1.28
C LEU A 154 -1.70 18.38 0.31
N GLU A 155 -1.76 19.71 0.31
CA GLU A 155 -0.94 20.57 -0.56
C GLU A 155 0.52 20.74 -0.08
N LEU A 156 0.85 20.29 1.15
CA LEU A 156 2.24 20.18 1.59
C LEU A 156 3.03 19.24 0.66
N CYS A 157 4.28 19.55 0.37
CA CYS A 157 5.11 18.66 -0.44
C CYS A 157 5.81 17.62 0.43
N CYS A 158 6.14 16.45 -0.13
CA CYS A 158 7.06 15.50 0.49
C CYS A 158 8.35 15.38 -0.31
N GLN A 159 9.43 15.03 0.37
CA GLN A 159 10.73 14.75 -0.23
C GLN A 159 10.92 13.24 -0.33
N PHE A 160 11.55 12.77 -1.41
CA PHE A 160 11.88 11.35 -1.56
C PHE A 160 13.21 11.15 -2.27
N ASP A 161 13.85 10.04 -1.95
CA ASP A 161 15.06 9.58 -2.65
C ASP A 161 14.67 8.49 -3.67
N TYR A 162 14.97 8.75 -4.94
CA TYR A 162 14.72 7.90 -6.09
C TYR A 162 16.04 7.38 -6.65
N VAL A 163 16.24 6.07 -6.61
CA VAL A 163 17.46 5.42 -7.06
C VAL A 163 17.07 4.27 -7.98
N ASP A 164 17.50 4.37 -9.24
CA ASP A 164 17.39 3.27 -10.20
C ASP A 164 15.96 2.72 -10.39
N GLY A 165 14.97 3.61 -10.34
CA GLY A 165 13.56 3.21 -10.46
C GLY A 165 12.84 2.99 -9.14
N VAL A 166 13.56 2.97 -8.02
CA VAL A 166 13.05 2.61 -6.69
C VAL A 166 13.03 3.82 -5.76
N ILE A 167 11.95 3.97 -5.00
CA ILE A 167 11.85 4.94 -3.92
C ILE A 167 12.42 4.30 -2.66
N VAL A 168 13.56 4.79 -2.22
CA VAL A 168 14.30 4.21 -1.08
C VAL A 168 13.83 4.81 0.23
N ARG A 169 13.42 6.08 0.21
CA ARG A 169 13.05 6.85 1.39
C ARG A 169 12.05 7.95 1.04
N VAL A 170 11.13 8.22 1.95
CA VAL A 170 10.21 9.36 1.89
C VAL A 170 10.29 10.15 3.20
N GLN A 171 10.27 11.47 3.11
CA GLN A 171 10.22 12.39 4.23
C GLN A 171 9.03 13.33 4.01
N PHE A 172 8.10 13.34 4.96
CA PHE A 172 6.90 14.18 4.90
C PHE A 172 7.11 15.47 5.70
N ASP A 173 6.26 16.46 5.48
CA ASP A 173 6.25 17.63 6.35
C ASP A 173 5.73 17.21 7.74
N LYS A 174 6.24 17.80 8.83
CA LYS A 174 5.77 17.49 10.19
C LYS A 174 4.29 17.80 10.41
N GLN A 175 3.70 18.67 9.60
CA GLN A 175 2.27 18.99 9.65
C GLN A 175 1.41 18.03 8.82
N ASP A 176 2.01 17.07 8.11
CA ASP A 176 1.26 16.08 7.36
C ASP A 176 0.54 15.09 8.29
N GLU A 177 -0.75 14.94 8.04
CA GLU A 177 -1.57 13.91 8.67
C GLU A 177 -1.37 12.54 7.98
N PRO A 178 -1.57 11.42 8.69
CA PRO A 178 -1.38 10.07 8.14
C PRO A 178 -2.13 9.84 6.81
N TRP A 179 -3.35 10.34 6.67
CA TRP A 179 -4.13 10.20 5.44
C TRP A 179 -3.50 10.96 4.25
N SER A 180 -2.93 12.15 4.49
CA SER A 180 -2.23 12.96 3.49
C SER A 180 -0.94 12.28 3.05
N LYS A 181 -0.15 11.78 4.02
CA LYS A 181 1.06 10.97 3.75
C LYS A 181 0.71 9.78 2.85
N ASN A 182 -0.37 9.06 3.14
CA ASN A 182 -0.80 7.90 2.37
C ASN A 182 -1.30 8.24 0.95
N MET A 183 -1.97 9.37 0.74
CA MET A 183 -2.32 9.82 -0.61
C MET A 183 -1.07 10.08 -1.47
N LYS A 184 -0.06 10.75 -0.89
CA LYS A 184 1.23 11.01 -1.55
C LYS A 184 1.99 9.71 -1.84
N ARG A 185 1.98 8.74 -0.93
CA ARG A 185 2.51 7.37 -1.18
C ARG A 185 1.85 6.71 -2.38
N GLY A 186 0.54 6.86 -2.55
CA GLY A 186 -0.19 6.35 -3.70
C GLY A 186 0.37 6.89 -5.03
N VAL A 187 0.65 8.20 -5.10
CA VAL A 187 1.25 8.83 -6.29
C VAL A 187 2.69 8.37 -6.50
N LEU A 188 3.50 8.35 -5.43
CA LEU A 188 4.89 7.88 -5.45
C LEU A 188 4.99 6.42 -5.94
N ASN A 189 4.08 5.56 -5.50
CA ASN A 189 4.00 4.17 -5.92
C ASN A 189 3.79 4.00 -7.44
N MET A 190 3.08 4.94 -8.08
CA MET A 190 2.90 4.97 -9.54
C MET A 190 4.15 5.44 -10.31
N ILE A 191 5.06 6.15 -9.66
CA ILE A 191 6.36 6.60 -10.21
C ILE A 191 7.43 5.50 -10.09
N GLN A 192 7.28 4.61 -9.11
CA GLN A 192 8.23 3.53 -8.83
C GLN A 192 8.18 2.40 -9.87
N MET A 193 9.25 2.27 -10.65
CA MET A 193 9.42 1.29 -11.74
C MET A 193 10.81 0.66 -11.65
N ASN A 194 10.91 -0.45 -10.92
CA ASN A 194 12.17 -1.17 -10.75
C ASN A 194 12.49 -2.06 -11.96
N LEU A 195 13.11 -1.45 -12.99
CA LEU A 195 13.41 -2.13 -14.27
C LEU A 195 14.84 -2.64 -14.39
N ARG A 196 15.66 -2.53 -13.34
CA ARG A 196 17.02 -3.06 -13.39
C ARG A 196 17.00 -4.58 -13.24
N GLN A 197 17.30 -5.29 -14.34
CA GLN A 197 17.83 -6.64 -14.26
C GLN A 197 19.14 -6.59 -13.47
N ASN A 198 19.18 -7.22 -12.28
CA ASN A 198 20.46 -7.68 -11.71
C ASN A 198 20.34 -8.69 -10.56
N ASN A 199 19.15 -9.18 -10.18
CA ASN A 199 19.04 -10.10 -9.04
C ASN A 199 18.41 -11.47 -9.34
N ALA A 200 17.93 -11.75 -10.56
CA ALA A 200 17.12 -12.96 -10.83
C ALA A 200 17.63 -13.86 -11.97
N GLN A 201 18.71 -13.50 -12.67
CA GLN A 201 19.22 -14.27 -13.80
C GLN A 201 20.12 -15.46 -13.41
N GLU A 202 20.43 -15.66 -12.13
CA GLU A 202 21.23 -16.82 -11.70
C GLU A 202 20.37 -18.04 -11.30
N LEU A 203 19.07 -17.89 -11.01
CA LEU A 203 18.23 -19.01 -10.56
C LEU A 203 17.43 -19.72 -11.66
N ALA A 204 17.14 -19.05 -12.78
CA ALA A 204 16.38 -19.64 -13.89
C ALA A 204 17.26 -20.41 -14.89
N THR A 205 18.53 -20.04 -15.01
CA THR A 205 19.42 -20.57 -16.06
C THR A 205 19.97 -21.96 -15.72
N GLU A 206 19.88 -22.42 -14.47
CA GLU A 206 20.32 -23.76 -14.07
C GLU A 206 19.26 -24.85 -14.28
N GLN A 207 17.96 -24.51 -14.29
CA GLN A 207 16.90 -25.50 -14.52
C GLN A 207 16.63 -25.77 -16.01
N SER A 208 16.82 -24.77 -16.88
CA SER A 208 16.58 -24.93 -18.32
C SER A 208 17.73 -25.60 -19.09
N ARG A 209 18.95 -25.68 -18.51
CA ARG A 209 20.10 -26.31 -19.18
C ARG A 209 20.09 -27.84 -19.15
N ASN A 210 19.24 -28.46 -18.32
CA ASN A 210 19.23 -29.92 -18.14
C ASN A 210 18.13 -30.67 -18.93
N GLN A 211 17.38 -30.01 -19.82
CA GLN A 211 16.25 -30.68 -20.54
C GLN A 211 16.15 -30.39 -22.06
N GLN A 212 17.18 -29.86 -22.72
CA GLN A 212 17.16 -29.65 -24.18
C GLN A 212 18.34 -30.32 -24.89
N GLU A 213 18.37 -31.65 -24.83
CA GLU A 213 18.92 -32.47 -25.92
C GLU A 213 17.76 -33.25 -26.55
N GLY A 214 17.11 -32.67 -27.56
CA GLY A 214 16.06 -33.35 -28.31
C GLY A 214 15.14 -32.42 -29.09
N ASN A 215 15.21 -32.52 -30.41
CA ASN A 215 14.26 -32.02 -31.42
C ASN A 215 14.31 -30.51 -31.75
N ILE A 216 15.20 -30.21 -32.68
CA ILE A 216 15.22 -29.00 -33.51
C ILE A 216 14.22 -29.28 -34.64
N GLU A 217 13.01 -28.69 -34.63
CA GLU A 217 12.24 -28.34 -35.85
C GLU A 217 10.85 -27.70 -35.61
N GLU A 218 10.31 -27.60 -34.39
CA GLU A 218 9.01 -26.92 -34.13
C GLU A 218 9.11 -25.56 -33.40
N ASN A 219 10.32 -25.04 -33.14
CA ASN A 219 10.54 -23.97 -32.16
C ASN A 219 10.64 -22.52 -32.69
N GLU A 220 10.50 -22.25 -33.99
CA GLU A 220 10.70 -20.88 -34.51
C GLU A 220 9.55 -19.92 -34.16
N SER A 221 8.31 -20.43 -34.07
CA SER A 221 7.14 -19.60 -33.75
C SER A 221 7.03 -19.26 -32.25
N THR A 222 7.51 -20.15 -31.39
CA THR A 222 7.57 -19.97 -29.93
C THR A 222 8.77 -19.08 -29.54
N GLN A 223 9.93 -19.27 -30.18
CA GLN A 223 11.11 -18.41 -29.95
C GLN A 223 10.90 -16.96 -30.40
N MET A 224 10.10 -16.70 -31.45
CA MET A 224 9.78 -15.32 -31.84
C MET A 224 8.86 -14.59 -30.84
N ARG A 225 7.94 -15.29 -30.15
CA ARG A 225 7.09 -14.67 -29.11
C ARG A 225 7.88 -14.38 -27.83
N ASP A 226 8.79 -15.28 -27.45
CA ASP A 226 9.62 -15.11 -26.24
C ASP A 226 10.70 -14.02 -26.39
N GLN A 227 11.04 -13.59 -27.61
CA GLN A 227 11.93 -12.44 -27.84
C GLN A 227 11.25 -11.07 -27.65
N LEU A 228 9.91 -11.00 -27.64
CA LEU A 228 9.14 -9.74 -27.70
C LEU A 228 8.66 -9.20 -26.33
N ALA A 229 8.62 -10.04 -25.30
CA ALA A 229 8.12 -9.71 -23.98
C ALA A 229 9.12 -10.14 -22.91
N HIS A 230 9.86 -9.20 -22.32
CA HIS A 230 10.78 -9.50 -21.25
C HIS A 230 10.04 -9.50 -19.90
N SER A 231 10.08 -10.61 -19.14
CA SER A 231 9.44 -10.69 -17.82
C SER A 231 10.38 -11.16 -16.72
N PHE A 232 10.21 -10.62 -15.52
CA PHE A 232 10.98 -11.00 -14.33
C PHE A 232 10.20 -10.68 -13.05
N THR A 233 10.60 -11.30 -11.93
CA THR A 233 9.99 -11.08 -10.62
C THR A 233 11.04 -10.67 -9.60
N ILE A 234 10.71 -9.69 -8.76
CA ILE A 234 11.59 -9.16 -7.72
C ILE A 234 10.78 -8.83 -6.45
N PRO A 235 11.36 -9.01 -5.25
CA PRO A 235 10.76 -8.45 -4.04
C PRO A 235 10.87 -6.92 -4.07
N GLU A 236 9.75 -6.23 -3.80
CA GLU A 236 9.68 -4.78 -3.88
C GLU A 236 8.82 -4.20 -2.75
N VAL A 237 9.25 -3.07 -2.21
CA VAL A 237 8.48 -2.29 -1.25
C VAL A 237 7.51 -1.38 -2.00
N THR A 238 6.22 -1.57 -1.80
CA THR A 238 5.14 -0.82 -2.45
C THR A 238 4.23 -0.20 -1.39
N VAL A 239 3.23 0.60 -1.82
CA VAL A 239 2.20 1.08 -0.89
C VAL A 239 1.41 -0.06 -0.24
N GLU A 240 1.23 -1.19 -0.96
CA GLU A 240 0.50 -2.38 -0.50
C GLU A 240 1.30 -3.20 0.53
N GLY A 241 2.62 -3.00 0.60
CA GLY A 241 3.52 -3.80 1.44
C GLY A 241 4.81 -4.21 0.72
N GLU A 242 5.53 -5.13 1.33
CA GLU A 242 6.79 -5.70 0.83
C GLU A 242 6.50 -7.06 0.19
N CYS A 243 6.29 -7.06 -1.13
CA CYS A 243 5.72 -8.19 -1.87
C CYS A 243 6.56 -8.58 -3.09
N GLN A 244 6.44 -9.84 -3.53
CA GLN A 244 6.93 -10.21 -4.85
C GLN A 244 6.14 -9.49 -5.93
N THR A 245 6.87 -8.85 -6.84
CA THR A 245 6.33 -8.03 -7.92
C THR A 245 6.87 -8.54 -9.25
N THR A 246 5.98 -8.80 -10.19
CA THR A 246 6.31 -9.28 -11.53
C THR A 246 6.22 -8.13 -12.53
N TYR A 247 7.26 -7.96 -13.33
CA TYR A 247 7.32 -7.03 -14.43
C TYR A 247 7.21 -7.76 -15.77
N THR A 248 6.50 -7.17 -16.73
CA THR A 248 6.49 -7.57 -18.13
C THR A 248 6.69 -6.33 -18.98
N ILE A 249 7.70 -6.34 -19.85
CA ILE A 249 8.12 -5.21 -20.67
C ILE A 249 7.93 -5.60 -22.13
N ASN A 250 7.14 -4.81 -22.83
CA ASN A 250 6.88 -4.96 -24.26
C ASN A 250 7.29 -3.68 -24.99
N THR A 251 7.93 -3.79 -26.15
CA THR A 251 8.15 -2.63 -27.02
C THR A 251 6.82 -2.19 -27.62
N ALA A 252 6.48 -0.89 -27.51
CA ALA A 252 5.21 -0.36 -28.01
C ALA A 252 5.08 -0.43 -29.54
N ASN A 253 6.21 -0.45 -30.27
CA ASN A 253 6.27 -0.66 -31.72
C ASN A 253 7.35 -1.69 -32.09
N PRO A 254 7.03 -2.99 -32.08
CA PRO A 254 8.00 -4.06 -32.33
C PRO A 254 8.56 -4.07 -33.77
N SER A 255 7.90 -3.40 -34.72
CA SER A 255 8.31 -3.31 -36.13
C SER A 255 9.43 -2.29 -36.40
N LYS A 256 9.84 -1.50 -35.41
CA LYS A 256 10.95 -0.53 -35.51
C LYS A 256 12.04 -0.95 -34.54
N HIS A 257 13.13 -1.53 -35.04
CA HIS A 257 14.28 -1.86 -34.20
C HIS A 257 14.81 -0.60 -33.50
N CYS A 258 14.86 -0.66 -32.18
CA CYS A 258 15.56 0.29 -31.33
C CYS A 258 17.07 0.09 -31.47
N THR A 259 17.67 0.57 -32.56
CA THR A 259 19.13 0.53 -32.73
C THR A 259 19.78 1.71 -32.00
N GLN A 260 20.61 1.40 -31.00
CA GLN A 260 21.57 2.37 -30.48
C GLN A 260 22.65 2.62 -31.54
N LYS A 261 23.21 3.83 -31.57
CA LYS A 261 24.39 4.17 -32.38
C LYS A 261 25.47 3.11 -32.14
N SER A 262 25.83 2.38 -33.19
CA SER A 262 27.15 1.75 -33.27
C SER A 262 28.21 2.85 -33.11
N SER A 263 29.30 2.53 -32.41
CA SER A 263 30.47 3.41 -32.25
C SER A 263 31.20 3.73 -33.57
N ASP A 264 30.73 3.21 -34.71
CA ASP A 264 31.24 3.56 -36.02
C ASP A 264 30.65 4.89 -36.54
N GLU A 265 31.49 5.93 -36.55
CA GLU A 265 31.18 7.29 -37.01
C GLU A 265 30.76 7.41 -38.50
N SER A 266 30.74 6.32 -39.25
CA SER A 266 30.50 6.33 -40.70
C SER A 266 29.03 6.13 -41.12
N ASN A 267 28.14 5.70 -40.22
CA ASN A 267 26.71 5.54 -40.52
C ASN A 267 25.85 6.47 -39.66
N LYS A 268 25.34 7.55 -40.27
CA LYS A 268 24.27 8.39 -39.72
C LYS A 268 22.95 7.61 -39.69
N GLN A 269 22.85 6.59 -38.85
CA GLN A 269 21.54 6.04 -38.49
C GLN A 269 20.87 7.01 -37.51
N GLN A 270 19.75 7.59 -37.95
CA GLN A 270 18.87 8.40 -37.13
C GLN A 270 18.44 7.58 -35.91
N GLN A 271 18.74 8.11 -34.72
CA GLN A 271 18.37 7.50 -33.46
C GLN A 271 16.84 7.58 -33.31
N MET A 272 16.18 6.45 -33.55
CA MET A 272 14.71 6.38 -33.51
C MET A 272 14.23 6.31 -32.05
N PRO A 273 13.10 6.96 -31.74
CA PRO A 273 12.53 6.93 -30.41
C PRO A 273 12.04 5.54 -30.02
N CYS A 274 12.24 5.18 -28.75
CA CYS A 274 11.84 3.88 -28.20
C CYS A 274 10.80 4.10 -27.11
N SER A 275 9.61 3.56 -27.32
CA SER A 275 8.53 3.55 -26.33
C SER A 275 8.32 2.13 -25.79
N PHE A 276 8.21 1.99 -24.47
CA PHE A 276 8.02 0.70 -23.78
C PHE A 276 6.73 0.69 -22.97
N ASN A 277 5.96 -0.38 -23.14
CA ASN A 277 4.83 -0.74 -22.29
C ASN A 277 5.32 -1.64 -21.17
N VAL A 278 5.21 -1.18 -19.93
CA VAL A 278 5.63 -1.91 -18.73
C VAL A 278 4.38 -2.28 -17.94
N THR A 279 4.21 -3.56 -17.65
CA THR A 279 3.19 -4.05 -16.72
C THR A 279 3.86 -4.51 -15.43
N LYS A 280 3.41 -3.98 -14.29
CA LYS A 280 3.84 -4.34 -12.93
C LYS A 280 2.65 -5.00 -12.23
N SER A 281 2.84 -6.20 -11.69
CA SER A 281 1.80 -6.95 -10.98
C SER A 281 2.29 -7.31 -9.57
N ILE A 282 1.49 -7.03 -8.55
CA ILE A 282 1.84 -7.29 -7.15
C ILE A 282 1.21 -8.61 -6.72
N ASN A 283 2.04 -9.54 -6.23
CA ASN A 283 1.57 -10.81 -5.70
C ASN A 283 1.29 -10.71 -4.20
N HIS A 284 0.02 -10.43 -3.86
CA HIS A 284 -0.47 -10.32 -2.49
C HIS A 284 -0.34 -11.61 -1.65
N LYS A 285 -0.13 -12.77 -2.28
CA LYS A 285 0.09 -14.05 -1.58
C LYS A 285 1.53 -14.22 -1.11
N GLN A 286 2.46 -13.51 -1.75
CA GLN A 286 3.90 -13.55 -1.51
C GLN A 286 4.40 -12.20 -0.99
N CYS A 287 3.78 -11.74 0.11
CA CYS A 287 4.23 -10.57 0.86
C CYS A 287 4.91 -10.99 2.15
N SER A 288 6.08 -10.41 2.42
CA SER A 288 6.77 -10.53 3.71
C SER A 288 6.15 -9.60 4.77
N ARG A 289 5.54 -8.50 4.31
CA ARG A 289 4.80 -7.52 5.10
C ARG A 289 3.66 -6.96 4.27
N ILE A 290 2.47 -6.84 4.84
CA ILE A 290 1.30 -6.20 4.21
C ILE A 290 1.08 -4.84 4.90
N GLY A 291 0.67 -3.84 4.12
CA GLY A 291 0.42 -2.47 4.58
C GLY A 291 -0.91 -2.26 5.30
N ASP A 292 -1.76 -3.29 5.46
CA ASP A 292 -3.07 -3.20 6.12
C ASP A 292 -3.05 -3.74 7.57
N ILE A 293 -4.03 -3.31 8.38
CA ILE A 293 -4.33 -3.89 9.69
C ILE A 293 -5.75 -4.46 9.65
N SER A 294 -5.91 -5.73 10.01
CA SER A 294 -7.19 -6.24 10.46
C SER A 294 -7.40 -5.83 11.93
N ALA A 295 -8.31 -4.89 12.19
CA ALA A 295 -8.75 -4.57 13.55
C ALA A 295 -9.70 -5.67 14.03
N GLY A 296 -9.12 -6.84 14.34
CA GLY A 296 -9.84 -7.97 14.88
C GLY A 296 -10.33 -7.66 16.29
N LEU A 297 -11.62 -7.35 16.44
CA LEU A 297 -12.37 -7.74 17.64
C LEU A 297 -12.46 -9.27 17.59
N GLN A 298 -11.37 -9.95 17.93
CA GLN A 298 -11.23 -11.39 17.74
C GLN A 298 -12.10 -12.16 18.75
N THR A 299 -13.33 -12.48 18.37
CA THR A 299 -13.94 -13.74 18.81
C THR A 299 -13.34 -14.87 17.97
N GLU A 300 -12.08 -15.19 18.27
CA GLU A 300 -11.35 -16.44 17.97
C GLU A 300 -9.87 -16.14 18.23
N GLN A 301 -9.39 -16.45 19.44
CA GLN A 301 -7.99 -16.33 19.81
C GLN A 301 -7.22 -17.60 19.41
N PRO A 302 -6.33 -17.56 18.41
CA PRO A 302 -5.17 -18.44 18.36
C PRO A 302 -3.93 -17.80 19.01
N GLN A 303 -3.97 -16.51 19.38
CA GLN A 303 -2.80 -15.75 19.82
C GLN A 303 -2.24 -16.17 21.18
N ALA A 304 -3.04 -16.77 22.07
CA ALA A 304 -2.55 -17.26 23.36
C ALA A 304 -1.52 -18.41 23.23
N ARG A 305 -1.42 -19.06 22.07
CA ARG A 305 -0.47 -20.17 21.81
C ARG A 305 0.82 -19.77 21.08
N CYS A 306 0.95 -18.52 20.62
CA CYS A 306 1.99 -18.14 19.66
C CYS A 306 3.11 -17.23 20.21
N ALA A 307 3.12 -16.94 21.52
CA ALA A 307 4.17 -16.10 22.13
C ALA A 307 5.60 -16.69 21.97
N GLN A 308 5.71 -18.03 21.90
CA GLN A 308 6.99 -18.73 21.71
C GLN A 308 7.50 -18.67 20.26
N CYS A 309 6.63 -18.53 19.26
CA CYS A 309 7.00 -18.55 17.84
C CYS A 309 7.71 -17.28 17.34
N LYS A 310 7.67 -16.16 18.09
CA LYS A 310 8.42 -14.94 17.75
C LYS A 310 9.93 -15.16 17.74
N MET A 311 10.45 -16.01 18.63
CA MET A 311 11.90 -16.26 18.77
C MET A 311 12.42 -17.24 17.73
N ASP A 312 11.59 -18.18 17.26
CA ASP A 312 12.01 -19.22 16.31
C ASP A 312 12.10 -18.72 14.87
N TRP A 313 11.24 -17.76 14.49
CA TRP A 313 11.29 -17.12 13.17
C TRP A 313 12.59 -16.33 12.93
N TYR A 314 13.12 -15.66 13.95
CA TYR A 314 14.40 -14.94 13.82
C TYR A 314 15.60 -15.91 13.78
N LYS A 315 15.55 -17.03 14.50
CA LYS A 315 16.60 -18.05 14.49
C LYS A 315 16.72 -18.79 13.16
N GLN A 316 15.62 -18.96 12.42
CA GLN A 316 15.67 -19.57 11.07
C GLN A 316 16.37 -18.70 10.02
N LYS A 317 16.47 -17.39 10.20
CA LYS A 317 17.23 -16.51 9.29
C LYS A 317 18.75 -16.58 9.50
N GLU A 318 19.22 -17.17 10.59
CA GLU A 318 20.65 -17.17 10.96
C GLU A 318 21.31 -18.56 10.91
N GLY A 319 20.62 -19.61 10.46
CA GLY A 319 21.24 -20.95 10.39
C GLY A 319 20.63 -21.87 9.36
N ASP A 320 21.47 -22.34 8.43
CA ASP A 320 21.28 -23.58 7.69
C ASP A 320 20.99 -24.72 8.68
N GLN A 321 19.82 -25.35 8.56
CA GLN A 321 19.71 -26.78 8.82
C GLN A 321 18.52 -27.38 8.06
N GLN A 322 18.88 -28.34 7.20
CA GLN A 322 17.99 -29.30 6.57
C GLN A 322 17.11 -29.98 7.63
N GLN A 323 15.79 -29.87 7.49
CA GLN A 323 14.87 -30.85 8.03
C GLN A 323 13.97 -31.42 6.94
N SER A 324 14.00 -32.74 6.90
CA SER A 324 13.27 -33.63 6.03
C SER A 324 11.77 -33.65 6.34
N GLY A 325 10.95 -33.69 5.29
CA GLY A 325 9.78 -34.56 5.20
C GLY A 325 8.62 -34.39 6.19
N THR A 326 7.55 -33.75 5.72
CA THR A 326 6.13 -34.10 6.02
C THR A 326 5.50 -33.78 7.38
N ALA A 327 6.11 -32.96 8.24
CA ALA A 327 5.41 -32.42 9.42
C ALA A 327 5.18 -30.91 9.27
N GLU A 328 3.91 -30.48 9.27
CA GLU A 328 3.56 -29.05 9.34
C GLU A 328 4.24 -28.43 10.56
N HIS A 329 5.00 -27.35 10.32
CA HIS A 329 5.70 -26.64 11.38
C HIS A 329 4.68 -26.16 12.43
N PRO A 330 4.93 -26.35 13.74
CA PRO A 330 3.95 -26.01 14.79
C PRO A 330 3.56 -24.52 14.79
N CYS A 331 4.42 -23.64 14.26
CA CYS A 331 4.11 -22.22 14.05
C CYS A 331 3.45 -21.87 12.70
N ALA A 332 3.22 -22.83 11.80
CA ALA A 332 2.48 -22.57 10.54
C ALA A 332 1.03 -22.13 10.79
N LYS A 333 0.44 -22.56 11.92
CA LYS A 333 -0.88 -22.13 12.40
C LYS A 333 -0.88 -20.77 13.09
N CYS A 334 0.30 -20.17 13.28
CA CYS A 334 0.50 -18.85 13.87
C CYS A 334 0.74 -17.76 12.80
N ASP A 335 0.48 -18.06 11.52
CA ASP A 335 0.63 -17.10 10.43
C ASP A 335 -0.24 -15.84 10.71
N PRO A 336 0.36 -14.65 10.86
CA PRO A 336 -0.35 -13.41 11.13
C PRO A 336 -1.17 -12.89 9.93
N LYS A 337 -1.32 -13.67 8.85
CA LYS A 337 -2.32 -13.42 7.80
C LYS A 337 -3.74 -13.48 8.38
N ARG A 338 -4.16 -12.37 9.00
CA ARG A 338 -5.38 -12.19 9.80
C ARG A 338 -6.68 -12.09 8.99
N ILE A 339 -6.67 -12.46 7.72
CA ILE A 339 -7.86 -12.78 6.93
C ILE A 339 -7.54 -14.12 6.27
N LYS A 340 -8.38 -15.14 6.46
CA LYS A 340 -8.22 -16.41 5.72
C LYS A 340 -8.19 -16.01 4.24
N GLU A 341 -7.09 -16.22 3.52
CA GLU A 341 -6.92 -15.75 2.13
C GLU A 341 -8.04 -16.26 1.20
N GLU A 342 -8.76 -17.29 1.62
CA GLU A 342 -9.99 -17.81 0.99
C GLU A 342 -11.17 -16.81 0.99
N THR A 343 -11.15 -15.82 1.88
CA THR A 343 -12.24 -14.84 2.12
C THR A 343 -11.96 -13.46 1.54
N LEU A 344 -10.71 -13.14 1.17
CA LEU A 344 -10.37 -11.86 0.54
C LEU A 344 -9.37 -12.09 -0.60
N ASP A 345 -9.85 -11.88 -1.83
CA ASP A 345 -9.03 -11.91 -3.02
C ASP A 345 -8.51 -10.51 -3.35
N ARG A 346 -7.24 -10.41 -3.75
CA ARG A 346 -6.54 -9.13 -3.95
C ARG A 346 -5.68 -9.20 -5.19
N GLN A 347 -5.82 -8.20 -6.04
CA GLN A 347 -5.02 -8.05 -7.24
C GLN A 347 -4.68 -6.59 -7.46
N THR A 348 -3.40 -6.28 -7.65
CA THR A 348 -2.95 -4.93 -8.03
C THR A 348 -2.09 -5.03 -9.27
N VAL A 349 -2.48 -4.32 -10.34
CA VAL A 349 -1.73 -4.24 -11.60
C VAL A 349 -1.52 -2.78 -11.96
N MET A 350 -0.32 -2.44 -12.40
CA MET A 350 0.01 -1.13 -12.97
C MET A 350 0.54 -1.30 -14.39
N ARG A 351 0.12 -0.42 -15.28
CA ARG A 351 0.57 -0.33 -16.67
C ARG A 351 1.18 1.04 -16.88
N ALA A 352 2.43 1.10 -17.33
CA ALA A 352 3.15 2.32 -17.56
C ALA A 352 3.70 2.40 -18.99
N MET A 353 3.74 3.61 -19.51
CA MET A 353 4.38 3.95 -20.77
C MET A 353 5.65 4.73 -20.49
N LEU A 354 6.78 4.20 -20.96
CA LEU A 354 8.07 4.89 -20.92
C LEU A 354 8.44 5.38 -22.31
N LYS A 355 8.78 6.65 -22.44
CA LYS A 355 9.30 7.25 -23.69
C LYS A 355 10.79 7.51 -23.55
N CYS A 356 11.59 6.92 -24.43
CA CYS A 356 13.04 7.01 -24.42
C CYS A 356 13.58 7.63 -25.71
N GLY A 357 14.68 8.38 -25.60
CA GLY A 357 15.38 8.98 -26.74
C GLY A 357 14.64 10.17 -27.37
N SER A 358 14.71 10.30 -28.70
CA SER A 358 14.28 11.49 -29.46
C SER A 358 12.77 11.81 -29.42
N GLU A 359 11.92 10.92 -28.88
CA GLU A 359 10.48 11.20 -28.66
C GLU A 359 10.27 12.25 -27.57
N GLN A 360 11.27 12.46 -26.70
CA GLN A 360 11.29 13.54 -25.73
C GLN A 360 11.40 14.92 -26.40
N GLN A 361 12.06 15.01 -27.56
CA GLN A 361 12.37 16.28 -28.24
C GLN A 361 11.18 16.89 -29.00
N MET A 362 10.08 16.15 -29.17
CA MET A 362 8.86 16.65 -29.81
C MET A 362 7.97 17.48 -28.87
N ILE A 363 8.23 17.46 -27.56
CA ILE A 363 7.48 18.23 -26.55
C ILE A 363 8.22 19.50 -26.14
N GLU A 364 9.55 19.52 -26.25
CA GLU A 364 10.40 20.64 -25.83
C GLU A 364 11.38 20.97 -26.95
N GLY A 365 11.25 22.17 -27.54
CA GLY A 365 12.12 22.70 -28.59
C GLY A 365 13.57 22.99 -28.16
N THR A 366 14.15 22.17 -27.28
CA THR A 366 15.49 22.33 -26.72
C THR A 366 16.37 21.12 -27.04
N GLN A 367 17.47 21.39 -27.76
CA GLN A 367 18.47 20.42 -28.23
C GLN A 367 19.46 20.01 -27.13
N GLN A 368 19.05 19.21 -26.15
CA GLN A 368 20.01 18.52 -25.28
C GLN A 368 19.94 17.02 -25.50
N GLU A 369 20.95 16.52 -26.23
CA GLU A 369 21.17 15.10 -26.48
C GLU A 369 21.61 14.40 -25.19
N THR A 370 20.68 13.71 -24.50
CA THR A 370 21.06 12.58 -23.64
C THR A 370 20.60 11.29 -24.34
N PRO A 371 21.49 10.59 -25.07
CA PRO A 371 21.11 9.54 -26.02
C PRO A 371 20.38 8.33 -25.43
N ASN A 372 20.24 8.22 -24.10
CA ASN A 372 19.77 7.01 -23.42
C ASN A 372 18.87 7.30 -22.19
N SER A 373 18.14 8.41 -22.15
CA SER A 373 17.21 8.71 -21.05
C SER A 373 15.79 8.21 -21.38
N CYS A 374 15.11 7.61 -20.40
CA CYS A 374 13.73 7.15 -20.48
C CYS A 374 12.89 7.96 -19.49
N GLN A 375 11.76 8.48 -19.92
CA GLN A 375 10.86 9.27 -19.08
C GLN A 375 9.53 8.53 -18.89
N LEU A 376 8.99 8.59 -17.67
CA LEU A 376 7.64 8.11 -17.38
C LEU A 376 6.62 9.06 -18.01
N ASP A 377 6.00 8.63 -19.10
CA ASP A 377 4.94 9.38 -19.80
C ASP A 377 3.59 9.20 -19.11
N SER A 378 3.23 7.95 -18.82
CA SER A 378 2.00 7.65 -18.08
C SER A 378 2.12 6.38 -17.25
N SER A 379 1.28 6.30 -16.21
CA SER A 379 1.13 5.15 -15.33
C SER A 379 -0.35 5.02 -14.99
N GLU A 380 -0.91 3.82 -15.11
CA GLU A 380 -2.28 3.50 -14.79
C GLU A 380 -2.30 2.32 -13.83
N MET A 381 -2.93 2.46 -12.67
CA MET A 381 -3.04 1.44 -11.64
C MET A 381 -4.49 0.99 -11.51
N ARG A 382 -4.67 -0.32 -11.39
CA ARG A 382 -5.94 -0.95 -11.04
C ARG A 382 -5.72 -1.94 -9.91
N SER A 383 -6.34 -1.70 -8.76
CA SER A 383 -6.37 -2.63 -7.62
C SER A 383 -7.79 -3.11 -7.38
N MET A 384 -7.97 -4.40 -7.16
CA MET A 384 -9.26 -5.03 -6.90
C MET A 384 -9.19 -5.83 -5.60
N TYR A 385 -10.21 -5.68 -4.78
CA TYR A 385 -10.40 -6.33 -3.49
C TYR A 385 -11.77 -6.98 -3.48
N VAL A 386 -11.82 -8.31 -3.41
CA VAL A 386 -13.09 -9.07 -3.44
C VAL A 386 -13.24 -9.84 -2.14
N TYR A 387 -14.18 -9.41 -1.32
CA TYR A 387 -14.54 -10.13 -0.10
C TYR A 387 -15.58 -11.22 -0.44
N LYS A 388 -15.26 -12.46 -0.07
CA LYS A 388 -16.09 -13.65 -0.27
C LYS A 388 -16.75 -14.02 1.05
N ASN A 389 -18.07 -14.20 1.06
CA ASN A 389 -18.83 -14.57 2.26
C ASN A 389 -19.58 -15.91 2.05
N THR A 390 -19.82 -16.61 3.15
CA THR A 390 -20.47 -17.92 3.37
C THR A 390 -20.93 -18.72 2.14
N LYS A 391 -20.52 -20.00 2.11
CA LYS A 391 -21.09 -21.06 1.26
C LYS A 391 -22.61 -20.94 1.18
N THR A 392 -23.14 -20.90 -0.03
CA THR A 392 -24.56 -21.20 -0.26
C THR A 392 -24.79 -22.69 0.02
N GLU A 393 -26.01 -23.10 0.40
CA GLU A 393 -26.36 -24.50 0.69
C GLU A 393 -26.07 -25.46 -0.49
N SER A 394 -25.82 -24.94 -1.69
CA SER A 394 -25.66 -25.69 -2.93
C SER A 394 -24.40 -25.35 -3.76
N GLY A 395 -23.45 -24.56 -3.27
CA GLY A 395 -22.29 -24.16 -4.09
C GLY A 395 -21.08 -23.54 -3.35
N PRO A 396 -19.99 -23.25 -4.09
CA PRO A 396 -18.80 -22.55 -3.55
C PRO A 396 -19.11 -21.14 -3.00
N TYR A 397 -18.11 -20.49 -2.41
CA TYR A 397 -18.25 -19.16 -1.80
C TYR A 397 -18.59 -18.08 -2.84
N GLY A 398 -19.69 -17.35 -2.63
CA GLY A 398 -20.04 -16.19 -3.45
C GLY A 398 -19.25 -14.92 -3.06
N SER A 399 -18.97 -14.06 -4.05
CA SER A 399 -18.40 -12.72 -3.82
C SER A 399 -19.45 -11.81 -3.17
N ALA A 400 -19.22 -11.35 -1.95
CA ALA A 400 -20.18 -10.53 -1.20
C ALA A 400 -19.98 -9.03 -1.44
N MET A 401 -18.72 -8.59 -1.54
CA MET A 401 -18.39 -7.18 -1.72
C MET A 401 -17.16 -7.05 -2.61
N ARG A 402 -17.16 -6.03 -3.47
CA ARG A 402 -16.03 -5.68 -4.33
C ARG A 402 -15.68 -4.22 -4.10
N THR A 403 -14.38 -3.97 -3.93
CA THR A 403 -13.80 -2.63 -3.99
C THR A 403 -12.78 -2.59 -5.11
N GLU A 404 -12.90 -1.60 -5.99
CA GLU A 404 -12.00 -1.37 -7.10
C GLU A 404 -11.40 0.02 -6.99
N VAL A 405 -10.07 0.09 -7.11
CA VAL A 405 -9.30 1.33 -7.09
C VAL A 405 -8.66 1.49 -8.45
N CYS A 406 -8.88 2.64 -9.07
CA CYS A 406 -8.28 3.02 -10.32
C CYS A 406 -7.53 4.34 -10.16
N ALA A 407 -6.32 4.44 -10.69
CA ALA A 407 -5.58 5.69 -10.71
C ALA A 407 -4.81 5.84 -12.02
N LYS A 408 -4.67 7.07 -12.51
CA LYS A 408 -3.86 7.41 -13.67
C LYS A 408 -3.02 8.63 -13.39
N LEU A 409 -1.75 8.53 -13.74
CA LEU A 409 -0.77 9.59 -13.74
C LEU A 409 -0.34 9.82 -15.19
N GLN A 410 -0.47 11.04 -15.69
CA GLN A 410 -0.13 11.40 -17.07
C GLN A 410 0.74 12.65 -17.09
N LEU A 411 1.91 12.55 -17.73
CA LEU A 411 2.81 13.67 -17.93
C LEU A 411 2.15 14.73 -18.82
N ARG A 412 2.24 15.99 -18.39
CA ARG A 412 1.74 17.16 -19.13
C ARG A 412 2.88 17.99 -19.69
N SER A 413 3.93 18.21 -18.90
CA SER A 413 5.14 18.90 -19.32
C SER A 413 6.31 18.53 -18.43
N ALA A 414 7.52 18.65 -18.96
CA ALA A 414 8.74 18.78 -18.17
C ALA A 414 9.36 20.16 -18.48
N GLN A 415 10.02 20.75 -17.49
CA GLN A 415 10.61 22.08 -17.62
C GLN A 415 11.92 22.10 -16.84
N SER A 416 13.01 22.42 -17.52
CA SER A 416 14.29 22.66 -16.85
C SER A 416 14.24 24.00 -16.13
N THR A 417 14.63 24.00 -14.86
CA THR A 417 14.62 25.19 -14.00
C THR A 417 16.05 25.51 -13.57
N GLN A 418 16.42 26.78 -13.64
CA GLN A 418 17.71 27.24 -13.10
C GLN A 418 17.68 27.40 -11.58
N ASP A 419 16.48 27.35 -10.99
CA ASP A 419 16.25 27.60 -9.58
C ASP A 419 16.41 26.30 -8.78
N GLN A 420 17.63 26.08 -8.26
CA GLN A 420 17.96 24.91 -7.44
C GLN A 420 17.39 24.99 -6.01
N GLN A 421 16.72 26.10 -5.65
CA GLN A 421 16.18 26.28 -4.32
C GLN A 421 14.92 25.43 -4.12
N VAL A 422 15.13 24.22 -3.62
CA VAL A 422 14.12 23.44 -2.93
C VAL A 422 13.59 24.27 -1.76
N PRO A 423 12.26 24.51 -1.66
CA PRO A 423 11.67 25.17 -0.51
C PRO A 423 12.18 24.53 0.79
N THR A 424 12.56 25.35 1.77
CA THR A 424 12.94 24.84 3.09
C THR A 424 11.71 24.21 3.74
N GLN A 425 11.69 22.88 3.83
CA GLN A 425 10.59 22.13 4.42
C GLN A 425 10.91 21.74 5.87
N ASN A 426 9.89 21.70 6.72
CA ASN A 426 10.05 21.18 8.08
C ASN A 426 9.81 19.67 8.04
N LEU A 427 10.81 18.94 7.55
CA LEU A 427 10.72 17.50 7.32
C LEU A 427 10.72 16.69 8.61
N ASP A 428 9.89 15.66 8.63
CA ASP A 428 9.83 14.61 9.65
C ASP A 428 10.89 13.52 9.37
N ASN A 429 10.88 12.46 10.18
CA ASN A 429 11.77 11.33 10.06
C ASN A 429 11.61 10.57 8.73
N ASP A 430 12.63 9.76 8.45
CA ASP A 430 12.67 8.88 7.29
C ASP A 430 11.59 7.80 7.39
N GLU A 431 10.71 7.75 6.39
CA GLU A 431 9.65 6.76 6.28
C GLU A 431 9.78 5.94 4.98
N SER A 432 9.11 4.78 4.97
CA SER A 432 9.00 3.90 3.81
C SER A 432 7.77 4.23 2.94
N LEU A 433 7.74 3.69 1.72
CA LEU A 433 6.62 3.80 0.78
C LEU A 433 5.36 3.02 1.24
N VAL A 434 5.51 2.07 2.16
CA VAL A 434 4.40 1.25 2.69
C VAL A 434 3.33 2.13 3.34
N TYR A 435 2.06 1.81 3.08
CA TYR A 435 0.92 2.47 3.71
C TYR A 435 1.07 2.52 5.24
N THR A 436 0.82 3.70 5.81
CA THR A 436 0.88 3.88 7.26
C THR A 436 -0.50 3.74 7.88
N VAL A 437 -0.60 2.80 8.82
CA VAL A 437 -1.81 2.41 9.52
C VAL A 437 -1.96 3.07 10.89
N GLN A 438 -1.20 4.13 11.17
CA GLN A 438 -1.09 4.78 12.47
C GLN A 438 -2.47 5.05 13.11
N THR A 439 -3.37 5.72 12.38
CA THR A 439 -4.72 6.03 12.88
C THR A 439 -5.51 4.78 13.29
N PHE A 440 -5.43 3.70 12.50
CA PHE A 440 -6.11 2.43 12.84
C PHE A 440 -5.45 1.70 14.00
N SER A 441 -4.12 1.79 14.11
CA SER A 441 -3.37 1.30 15.26
C SER A 441 -3.80 2.03 16.53
N ASP A 442 -3.92 3.36 16.47
CA ASP A 442 -4.34 4.16 17.62
C ASP A 442 -5.78 3.84 18.04
N TYR A 443 -6.70 3.62 17.08
CA TYR A 443 -8.03 3.10 17.39
C TYR A 443 -7.99 1.75 18.13
N ALA A 444 -7.20 0.80 17.65
CA ALA A 444 -7.10 -0.52 18.27
C ALA A 444 -6.47 -0.45 19.67
N ARG A 445 -5.45 0.40 19.85
CA ARG A 445 -4.80 0.66 21.14
C ARG A 445 -5.74 1.33 22.12
N PHE A 446 -6.51 2.32 21.67
CA PHE A 446 -7.55 2.94 22.49
C PHE A 446 -8.60 1.91 22.94
N TYR A 447 -9.05 1.02 22.06
CA TYR A 447 -9.98 -0.04 22.46
C TYR A 447 -9.39 -0.98 23.52
N MET A 448 -8.09 -1.29 23.44
CA MET A 448 -7.40 -2.23 24.32
C MET A 448 -6.96 -1.64 25.66
N PHE A 449 -6.50 -0.39 25.68
CA PHE A 449 -5.89 0.26 26.84
C PHE A 449 -6.68 1.47 27.36
N GLY A 450 -7.59 2.02 26.55
CA GLY A 450 -8.43 3.14 26.94
C GLY A 450 -7.62 4.35 27.40
N ASP A 451 -8.05 4.94 28.51
CA ASP A 451 -7.48 6.18 29.03
C ASP A 451 -6.10 5.98 29.71
N GLU A 452 -5.68 4.73 29.96
CA GLU A 452 -4.34 4.45 30.49
C GLU A 452 -3.24 4.86 29.49
N GLU A 453 -3.55 4.74 28.21
CA GLU A 453 -2.65 5.13 27.13
C GLU A 453 -2.98 6.52 26.55
N PHE A 454 -4.26 6.88 26.54
CA PHE A 454 -4.77 8.15 26.03
C PHE A 454 -5.43 8.95 27.16
N PRO A 455 -4.66 9.46 28.14
CA PRO A 455 -5.21 10.04 29.37
C PRO A 455 -5.93 11.37 29.12
N ASP A 456 -5.46 12.14 28.14
CA ASP A 456 -6.03 13.43 27.80
C ASP A 456 -7.08 13.30 26.69
N SER A 457 -8.18 14.04 26.79
CA SER A 457 -9.25 14.00 25.78
C SER A 457 -8.73 14.32 24.38
N THR A 458 -7.79 15.27 24.26
CA THR A 458 -7.14 15.68 23.00
C THR A 458 -6.16 14.64 22.44
N SER A 459 -5.66 13.73 23.29
CA SER A 459 -4.78 12.64 22.86
C SER A 459 -5.58 11.47 22.26
N SER A 460 -6.86 11.34 22.63
CA SER A 460 -7.73 10.28 22.10
C SER A 460 -7.87 10.40 20.59
N PRO A 461 -7.76 9.28 19.84
CA PRO A 461 -7.99 9.29 18.41
C PRO A 461 -9.46 9.57 18.05
N PHE A 462 -10.36 9.65 19.03
CA PHE A 462 -11.78 9.98 18.90
C PHE A 462 -12.16 11.35 19.49
N TYR A 463 -11.20 12.24 19.68
CA TYR A 463 -11.44 13.57 20.28
C TYR A 463 -12.52 14.38 19.53
N SER A 464 -12.49 14.38 18.20
CA SER A 464 -13.40 15.18 17.36
C SER A 464 -14.80 14.58 17.18
N VAL A 465 -15.02 13.35 17.67
CA VAL A 465 -16.31 12.66 17.52
C VAL A 465 -17.25 13.11 18.65
N PRO A 466 -18.48 13.59 18.35
CA PRO A 466 -19.46 13.99 19.37
C PRO A 466 -20.14 12.75 19.98
N LYS A 467 -19.32 11.91 20.60
CA LYS A 467 -19.65 10.55 21.06
C LYS A 467 -20.69 10.54 22.19
N VAL A 468 -20.56 11.42 23.18
CA VAL A 468 -21.51 11.52 24.31
C VAL A 468 -22.91 11.90 23.82
N GLU A 469 -23.00 12.93 22.97
CA GLU A 469 -24.28 13.39 22.42
C GLU A 469 -24.95 12.29 21.58
N GLN A 470 -24.21 11.69 20.65
CA GLN A 470 -24.73 10.62 19.79
C GLN A 470 -25.12 9.36 20.60
N ALA A 471 -24.36 9.02 21.64
CA ALA A 471 -24.71 7.92 22.55
C ALA A 471 -26.00 8.23 23.31
N GLY A 472 -26.15 9.45 23.84
CA GLY A 472 -27.36 9.88 24.54
C GLY A 472 -28.60 9.85 23.64
N GLN A 473 -28.48 10.31 22.38
CA GLN A 473 -29.55 10.23 21.38
C GLN A 473 -29.96 8.78 21.08
N ALA A 474 -28.99 7.89 20.85
CA ALA A 474 -29.25 6.47 20.59
C ALA A 474 -29.90 5.79 21.80
N LEU A 475 -29.40 6.05 23.02
CA LEU A 475 -29.96 5.53 24.26
C LEU A 475 -31.41 5.99 24.47
N ARG A 476 -31.70 7.28 24.24
CA ARG A 476 -33.06 7.81 24.36
C ARG A 476 -34.03 7.12 23.39
N ALA A 477 -33.61 6.91 22.15
CA ALA A 477 -34.42 6.22 21.14
C ALA A 477 -34.68 4.76 21.55
N LEU A 478 -33.68 4.07 22.10
CA LEU A 478 -33.82 2.70 22.59
C LEU A 478 -34.82 2.63 23.75
N VAL A 479 -34.67 3.48 24.77
CA VAL A 479 -35.59 3.53 25.93
C VAL A 479 -37.02 3.78 25.50
N GLN A 480 -37.26 4.73 24.60
CA GLN A 480 -38.58 5.01 24.06
C GLN A 480 -39.17 3.79 23.34
N SER A 481 -38.38 3.12 22.49
CA SER A 481 -38.83 1.94 21.76
C SER A 481 -39.09 0.72 22.66
N THR A 482 -38.33 0.55 23.75
CA THR A 482 -38.52 -0.56 24.69
C THR A 482 -39.78 -0.39 25.54
N LEU A 483 -40.16 0.85 25.84
CA LEU A 483 -41.36 1.14 26.63
C LEU A 483 -42.64 1.21 25.79
N ASP A 484 -42.53 1.28 24.45
CA ASP A 484 -43.68 1.20 23.57
C ASP A 484 -44.19 -0.25 23.50
N THR A 485 -45.24 -0.55 24.26
CA THR A 485 -45.87 -1.88 24.31
C THR A 485 -46.66 -2.24 23.05
N HIS A 486 -46.87 -1.30 22.12
CA HIS A 486 -47.69 -1.53 20.92
C HIS A 486 -46.92 -2.13 19.74
N HIS A 487 -45.60 -1.94 19.71
CA HIS A 487 -44.73 -2.45 18.66
C HIS A 487 -43.69 -3.37 19.29
N GLY A 488 -43.55 -4.61 18.77
CA GLY A 488 -42.42 -5.47 19.14
C GLY A 488 -41.08 -4.82 18.74
N ILE A 489 -39.97 -5.47 19.10
CA ILE A 489 -38.63 -4.99 18.73
C ILE A 489 -38.50 -4.93 17.20
N ASP A 490 -38.36 -3.72 16.65
CA ASP A 490 -38.22 -3.48 15.22
C ASP A 490 -36.73 -3.42 14.78
N THR A 491 -36.48 -3.34 13.48
CA THR A 491 -35.12 -3.22 12.92
C THR A 491 -34.42 -1.92 13.29
N LYS A 492 -35.17 -0.87 13.65
CA LYS A 492 -34.60 0.41 14.11
C LYS A 492 -34.01 0.24 15.49
N HIS A 493 -34.60 -0.56 16.37
CA HIS A 493 -34.04 -0.89 17.68
C HIS A 493 -32.62 -1.48 17.55
N ALA A 494 -32.43 -2.50 16.71
CA ALA A 494 -31.12 -3.09 16.46
C ALA A 494 -30.10 -2.08 15.88
N THR A 495 -30.56 -1.20 14.99
CA THR A 495 -29.71 -0.14 14.41
C THR A 495 -29.26 0.87 15.48
N GLN A 496 -30.15 1.27 16.39
CA GLN A 496 -29.82 2.20 17.46
C GLN A 496 -28.92 1.55 18.51
N LEU A 497 -29.10 0.26 18.82
CA LEU A 497 -28.19 -0.49 19.69
C LEU A 497 -26.78 -0.54 19.09
N SER A 498 -26.66 -0.85 17.80
CA SER A 498 -25.37 -0.82 17.10
C SER A 498 -24.71 0.57 17.13
N ARG A 499 -25.50 1.65 16.94
CA ARG A 499 -25.01 3.02 17.07
C ARG A 499 -24.54 3.33 18.49
N LEU A 500 -25.31 2.96 19.51
CA LEU A 500 -24.95 3.16 20.91
C LEU A 500 -23.63 2.44 21.22
N VAL A 501 -23.54 1.15 20.93
CA VAL A 501 -22.33 0.33 21.14
C VAL A 501 -21.12 0.96 20.43
N ARG A 502 -21.29 1.43 19.19
CA ARG A 502 -20.23 2.11 18.43
C ARG A 502 -19.75 3.38 19.13
N MET A 503 -20.66 4.22 19.64
CA MET A 503 -20.27 5.44 20.36
C MET A 503 -19.56 5.12 21.67
N LEU A 504 -20.07 4.15 22.44
CA LEU A 504 -19.47 3.72 23.70
C LEU A 504 -18.04 3.17 23.52
N ARG A 505 -17.76 2.49 22.40
CA ARG A 505 -16.39 2.03 22.06
C ARG A 505 -15.38 3.18 21.97
N MET A 506 -15.83 4.38 21.62
CA MET A 506 -14.99 5.57 21.43
C MET A 506 -14.91 6.46 22.68
N CYS A 507 -15.67 6.13 23.73
CA CYS A 507 -15.77 6.95 24.94
C CYS A 507 -14.56 6.75 25.86
N SER A 508 -14.07 7.88 26.39
CA SER A 508 -13.25 7.87 27.61
C SER A 508 -14.08 7.39 28.79
N TYR A 509 -13.42 7.07 29.89
CA TYR A 509 -14.08 6.69 31.13
C TYR A 509 -14.97 7.83 31.68
N GLU A 510 -14.55 9.09 31.53
CA GLU A 510 -15.37 10.24 31.95
C GLU A 510 -16.59 10.44 31.05
N ASP A 511 -16.46 10.24 29.74
CA ASP A 511 -17.60 10.27 28.81
C ASP A 511 -18.67 9.23 29.22
N LEU A 512 -18.24 8.02 29.62
CA LEU A 512 -19.16 6.96 30.08
C LEU A 512 -19.93 7.38 31.34
N LYS A 513 -19.24 8.00 32.32
CA LYS A 513 -19.88 8.56 33.51
C LYS A 513 -20.88 9.64 33.16
N GLN A 514 -20.52 10.54 32.23
CA GLN A 514 -21.41 11.60 31.79
C GLN A 514 -22.69 11.04 31.14
N ILE A 515 -22.57 10.00 30.30
CA ILE A 515 -23.73 9.34 29.67
C ILE A 515 -24.64 8.73 30.74
N GLU A 516 -24.07 8.07 31.75
CA GLU A 516 -24.83 7.49 32.86
C GLU A 516 -25.53 8.56 33.70
N GLN A 517 -24.84 9.65 34.05
CA GLN A 517 -25.44 10.78 34.76
C GLN A 517 -26.59 11.41 33.97
N ASN A 518 -26.44 11.55 32.65
CA ASN A 518 -27.49 12.03 31.78
C ASN A 518 -28.70 11.08 31.78
N ALA A 519 -28.47 9.75 31.83
CA ALA A 519 -29.54 8.77 31.90
C ALA A 519 -30.31 8.82 33.24
N GLN A 520 -29.65 9.21 34.34
CA GLN A 520 -30.31 9.41 35.64
C GLN A 520 -31.30 10.60 35.63
N GLN A 521 -31.17 11.53 34.68
CA GLN A 521 -32.09 12.66 34.53
C GLN A 521 -33.38 12.29 33.80
N TYR A 522 -33.53 11.05 33.32
CA TYR A 522 -34.77 10.59 32.70
C TYR A 522 -35.90 10.48 33.73
N HIS A 523 -37.15 10.35 33.27
CA HIS A 523 -38.29 10.11 34.16
C HIS A 523 -38.11 8.78 34.91
N GLN A 524 -38.65 8.67 36.14
CA GLN A 524 -38.44 7.50 37.01
C GLN A 524 -38.75 6.16 36.34
N ASN A 525 -39.79 6.10 35.50
CA ASN A 525 -40.18 4.91 34.74
C ASN A 525 -39.21 4.55 33.60
N GLN A 526 -38.34 5.47 33.17
CA GLN A 526 -37.35 5.31 32.10
C GLN A 526 -35.94 5.02 32.62
N GLN A 527 -35.63 5.43 33.85
CA GLN A 527 -34.28 5.33 34.43
C GLN A 527 -33.79 3.88 34.50
N GLU A 528 -34.63 2.95 34.97
CA GLU A 528 -34.24 1.53 35.10
C GLU A 528 -33.99 0.89 33.72
N THR A 529 -34.86 1.16 32.75
CA THR A 529 -34.69 0.69 31.37
C THR A 529 -33.42 1.26 30.73
N ALA A 530 -33.14 2.55 30.93
CA ALA A 530 -31.93 3.20 30.43
C ALA A 530 -30.67 2.58 31.03
N LYS A 531 -30.69 2.29 32.34
CA LYS A 531 -29.58 1.65 33.05
C LYS A 531 -29.30 0.25 32.49
N GLN A 532 -30.33 -0.58 32.29
CA GLN A 532 -30.18 -1.94 31.75
C GLN A 532 -29.59 -1.92 30.33
N ILE A 533 -30.16 -1.10 29.44
CA ILE A 533 -29.68 -0.95 28.06
C ILE A 533 -28.22 -0.47 28.03
N LEU A 534 -27.87 0.49 28.89
CA LEU A 534 -26.52 1.03 28.94
C LEU A 534 -25.50 -0.02 29.41
N VAL A 535 -25.83 -0.83 30.42
CA VAL A 535 -24.98 -1.93 30.90
C VAL A 535 -24.76 -2.97 29.81
N ASP A 536 -25.82 -3.42 29.13
CA ASP A 536 -25.74 -4.40 28.04
C ASP A 536 -24.91 -3.87 26.87
N ALA A 537 -25.11 -2.60 26.51
CA ALA A 537 -24.35 -1.96 25.45
C ALA A 537 -22.86 -1.84 25.80
N MET A 538 -22.51 -1.43 27.03
CA MET A 538 -21.11 -1.37 27.47
C MET A 538 -20.45 -2.75 27.52
N ALA A 539 -21.17 -3.78 27.97
CA ALA A 539 -20.68 -5.16 27.94
C ALA A 539 -20.39 -5.63 26.49
N THR A 540 -21.24 -5.24 25.55
CA THR A 540 -21.09 -5.55 24.11
C THR A 540 -19.97 -4.74 23.43
N SER A 541 -19.62 -3.57 23.96
CA SER A 541 -18.60 -2.69 23.37
C SER A 541 -17.21 -3.33 23.35
N GLY A 542 -16.85 -4.12 24.36
CA GLY A 542 -15.59 -4.88 24.36
C GLY A 542 -14.32 -4.02 24.43
N THR A 543 -14.39 -2.82 25.01
CA THR A 543 -13.25 -1.92 25.20
C THR A 543 -12.86 -1.81 26.68
N ARG A 544 -11.59 -1.47 26.96
CA ARG A 544 -11.06 -1.34 28.32
C ARG A 544 -11.92 -0.46 29.22
N ASN A 545 -12.23 0.76 28.79
CA ASN A 545 -13.01 1.72 29.57
C ASN A 545 -14.42 1.19 29.89
N CYS A 546 -15.10 0.59 28.91
CA CYS A 546 -16.43 0.01 29.12
C CYS A 546 -16.39 -1.16 30.11
N VAL A 547 -15.40 -2.06 29.99
CA VAL A 547 -15.23 -3.20 30.90
C VAL A 547 -14.95 -2.74 32.33
N VAL A 548 -14.06 -1.75 32.51
CA VAL A 548 -13.77 -1.17 33.83
C VAL A 548 -15.03 -0.56 34.44
N ARG A 549 -15.79 0.23 33.67
CA ARG A 549 -17.03 0.85 34.17
C ARG A 549 -18.08 -0.19 34.58
N VAL A 550 -18.33 -1.20 33.74
CA VAL A 550 -19.27 -2.29 34.06
C VAL A 550 -18.84 -3.04 35.31
N ALA A 551 -17.55 -3.34 35.47
CA ALA A 551 -17.03 -4.02 36.66
C ALA A 551 -17.25 -3.22 37.95
N GLU A 552 -17.10 -1.89 37.91
CA GLU A 552 -17.42 -1.01 39.04
C GLU A 552 -18.92 -0.96 39.35
N MET A 553 -19.76 -0.90 38.32
CA MET A 553 -21.22 -0.92 38.51
C MET A 553 -21.68 -2.21 39.18
N ILE A 554 -21.05 -3.35 38.86
CA ILE A 554 -21.34 -4.63 39.50
C ILE A 554 -20.85 -4.64 40.96
N LYS A 555 -19.68 -4.05 41.25
CA LYS A 555 -19.13 -4.00 42.62
C LYS A 555 -19.88 -3.07 43.58
N ASN A 556 -20.53 -2.04 43.04
CA ASN A 556 -21.24 -1.02 43.81
C ASN A 556 -22.75 -1.34 43.99
N GLN A 557 -23.20 -2.48 43.48
CA GLN A 557 -24.49 -3.09 43.83
C GLN A 557 -24.31 -3.99 45.06
#